data_AF-I6PBE1-F1
#
_entry.id   AF-I6PBE1-F1
#
_cell.length_a   1.000
_cell.length_b   1.000
_cell.length_c   1.000
_cell.angle_alpha   90.00
_cell.angle_beta   90.00
_cell.angle_gamma   90.00
#
_symmetry.space_group_name_H-M   'P 1'
#
loop_
_entity.id
_entity.type
_entity.pdbx_description
1 polymer ?
#
loop_
_entity_poly.entity_id
_entity_poly.type
_entity_poly.pdbx_seq_one_letter_code
_entity_poly.pdbx_strand_id
1 'polypeptide(L)' 'MANQLTKNPESVYDFIVKDAKGEDVNLSTYSGKVLLIVNVASKCGMTNSNYAELNHLYEKYKDQGLEILAFP' A
#
# COMPACT_ATOMS: atom_id res chain seq x y z
N MET A 1 23.74 -21.89 -16.84
CA MET A 1 23.22 -20.52 -16.62
C MET A 1 21.83 -20.69 -16.06
N ALA A 2 21.62 -20.30 -14.81
CA ALA A 2 20.41 -20.63 -14.07
C ALA A 2 19.17 -20.03 -14.75
N ASN A 3 18.19 -20.90 -14.97
CA ASN A 3 16.86 -20.60 -15.47
C ASN A 3 16.20 -19.58 -14.54
N GLN A 4 16.25 -18.30 -14.87
CA GLN A 4 15.41 -17.30 -14.21
C GLN A 4 13.99 -17.53 -14.71
N LEU A 5 13.28 -18.41 -14.01
CA LEU A 5 11.84 -18.51 -14.07
C LEU A 5 11.31 -17.10 -13.89
N THR A 6 10.76 -16.52 -14.96
CA THR A 6 10.04 -15.24 -14.89
C THR A 6 8.86 -15.48 -13.98
N LYS A 7 9.03 -15.19 -12.69
CA LYS A 7 7.96 -15.29 -11.70
C LYS A 7 6.97 -14.19 -12.05
N ASN A 8 5.92 -14.58 -12.76
CA ASN A 8 4.82 -13.68 -13.04
C ASN A 8 4.12 -13.43 -11.70
N PRO A 9 4.02 -12.18 -11.23
CA PRO A 9 3.38 -11.92 -9.95
C PRO A 9 1.90 -12.29 -10.02
N GLU A 10 1.46 -13.17 -9.14
CA GLU A 10 0.07 -13.66 -9.09
C GLU A 10 -0.76 -12.88 -8.05
N SER A 11 -0.09 -12.22 -7.11
CA SER A 11 -0.71 -11.44 -6.06
C SER A 11 0.06 -10.14 -5.78
N VAL A 12 -0.63 -9.18 -5.16
CA VAL A 12 0.00 -7.98 -4.59
C VAL A 12 1.08 -8.33 -3.56
N TYR A 13 1.00 -9.51 -2.94
CA TYR A 13 1.98 -9.99 -1.96
C TYR A 13 3.32 -10.43 -2.57
N ASP A 14 3.43 -10.51 -3.90
CA ASP A 14 4.70 -10.80 -4.58
C ASP A 14 5.59 -9.56 -4.75
N PHE A 15 5.08 -8.36 -4.44
CA PHE A 15 5.80 -7.11 -4.65
C PHE A 15 6.58 -6.65 -3.42
N ILE A 16 7.75 -6.08 -3.69
CA ILE A 16 8.55 -5.32 -2.74
C ILE A 16 8.52 -3.86 -3.20
N VAL A 17 8.20 -2.96 -2.29
CA VAL A 17 8.11 -1.51 -2.55
C VAL A 17 9.05 -0.75 -1.63
N LYS A 18 9.29 0.53 -1.92
CA LYS A 18 10.01 1.43 -1.02
C LYS A 18 9.04 2.18 -0.11
N ASP A 19 9.36 2.26 1.17
CA ASP A 19 8.67 3.18 2.09
C ASP A 19 9.14 4.63 1.89
N ALA A 20 8.57 5.56 2.66
CA ALA A 20 8.93 6.97 2.60
C ALA A 20 10.39 7.27 2.99
N LYS A 21 11.10 6.32 3.61
CA LYS A 21 12.53 6.41 3.97
C LYS A 21 13.43 5.77 2.92
N GLY A 22 12.87 5.08 1.92
CA GLY A 22 13.61 4.36 0.89
C GLY A 22 13.94 2.90 1.26
N GLU A 23 13.39 2.40 2.36
CA GLU A 23 13.60 1.03 2.83
C GLU A 23 12.67 0.06 2.11
N ASP A 24 13.14 -1.17 1.88
CA ASP A 24 12.32 -2.21 1.24
C ASP A 24 11.24 -2.71 2.19
N VAL A 25 10.00 -2.72 1.70
CA VAL A 25 8.84 -3.30 2.37
C VAL A 25 8.26 -4.39 1.48
N ASN A 26 8.29 -5.62 1.97
CA ASN A 26 7.61 -6.74 1.32
C ASN A 26 6.10 -6.67 1.62
N LEU A 27 5.28 -6.54 0.58
CA LEU A 27 3.83 -6.42 0.73
C LEU A 27 3.19 -7.70 1.29
N SER A 28 3.88 -8.85 1.24
CA SER A 28 3.44 -10.09 1.90
C SER A 28 3.21 -9.92 3.41
N THR A 29 3.84 -8.94 4.05
CA THR A 29 3.65 -8.60 5.47
C THR A 29 2.19 -8.23 5.79
N TYR A 30 1.44 -7.76 4.79
CA TYR A 30 0.04 -7.38 4.94
C TYR A 30 -0.94 -8.52 4.56
N SER A 31 -0.47 -9.76 4.44
CA SER A 31 -1.33 -10.91 4.19
C SER A 31 -2.39 -11.08 5.28
N GLY A 32 -3.63 -11.36 4.87
CA GLY A 32 -4.78 -11.48 5.78
C GLY A 32 -5.43 -10.15 6.16
N LYS A 33 -4.90 -9.02 5.67
CA LYS A 33 -5.52 -7.70 5.78
C LYS A 33 -6.24 -7.31 4.49
N VAL A 34 -7.26 -6.46 4.63
CA VAL A 34 -7.85 -5.75 3.49
C VAL A 34 -6.94 -4.56 3.16
N LEU A 35 -6.50 -4.45 1.90
CA LEU A 35 -5.62 -3.38 1.46
C LEU A 35 -6.37 -2.33 0.65
N LEU A 36 -6.26 -1.07 1.04
CA LEU A 36 -6.62 0.08 0.21
C LEU A 36 -5.34 0.72 -0.32
N ILE A 37 -5.07 0.52 -1.61
CA ILE A 37 -3.89 1.07 -2.29
C ILE A 37 -4.30 2.32 -3.05
N VAL A 38 -3.68 3.46 -2.73
CA VAL A 38 -4.09 4.76 -3.25
C VAL A 38 -2.89 5.58 -3.71
N ASN A 39 -3.01 6.20 -4.89
CA ASN A 39 -2.06 7.19 -5.34
C ASN A 39 -2.46 8.59 -4.79
N VAL A 40 -1.56 9.26 -4.08
CA VAL A 40 -1.80 10.54 -3.39
C VAL A 40 -0.88 11.63 -3.92
N ALA A 41 -1.42 12.82 -4.12
CA ALA A 41 -0.63 14.00 -4.50
C ALA A 41 -0.65 15.04 -3.38
N SER A 42 0.49 15.68 -3.13
CA SER A 42 0.62 16.74 -2.10
C SER A 42 0.13 18.12 -2.56
N LYS A 43 -0.04 18.33 -3.87
CA LYS A 43 -0.39 19.63 -4.48
C LYS A 43 -1.66 19.56 -5.34
N CYS A 44 -2.71 18.91 -4.83
CA CYS A 44 -4.02 18.88 -5.47
C CYS A 44 -5.04 19.66 -4.63
N GLY A 45 -6.01 20.32 -5.27
CA GLY A 45 -7.07 21.04 -4.54
C GLY A 45 -7.92 20.16 -3.62
N MET A 46 -7.90 18.83 -3.83
CA MET A 46 -8.61 17.82 -3.04
C MET A 46 -7.71 17.06 -2.06
N THR A 47 -6.41 17.42 -1.97
CA THR A 47 -5.46 16.73 -1.09
C THR A 47 -5.97 16.68 0.35
N ASN A 48 -6.42 17.82 0.89
CA ASN A 48 -6.83 17.91 2.28
C ASN A 48 -8.07 17.05 2.60
N SER A 49 -9.08 17.03 1.73
CA SER A 49 -10.27 16.20 1.93
C SER A 49 -9.94 14.72 1.82
N ASN A 50 -9.13 14.33 0.83
CA ASN A 50 -8.75 12.93 0.63
C ASN A 50 -7.97 12.39 1.84
N TYR A 51 -6.98 13.12 2.37
CA TYR A 51 -6.26 12.69 3.56
C TYR A 51 -7.16 12.61 4.80
N ALA A 52 -8.10 13.55 4.97
CA ALA A 52 -9.03 13.51 6.09
C ALA A 52 -9.95 12.29 6.04
N GLU A 53 -10.48 11.95 4.86
CA GLU A 53 -11.35 10.79 4.67
C GLU A 53 -10.59 9.48 4.82
N LEU A 54 -9.37 9.38 4.29
CA LEU A 54 -8.50 8.21 4.48
C LEU A 54 -8.17 7.98 5.96
N ASN A 55 -7.87 9.04 6.72
CA ASN A 55 -7.64 8.95 8.16
C ASN A 55 -8.90 8.48 8.89
N HIS A 56 -10.08 9.01 8.55
CA HIS A 56 -11.34 8.59 9.15
C HIS A 56 -11.63 7.10 8.89
N LEU A 57 -11.37 6.63 7.66
CA LEU A 57 -11.54 5.23 7.30
C LEU A 57 -10.58 4.34 8.08
N TYR A 58 -9.30 4.74 8.18
CA TYR A 58 -8.30 3.97 8.90
C TYR A 58 -8.62 3.86 10.39
N GLU A 59 -8.96 4.97 11.06
CA GLU A 59 -9.35 4.94 12.47
C GLU A 59 -10.56 4.02 12.74
N LYS A 60 -11.50 3.95 11.80
CA LYS A 60 -12.69 3.12 11.94
C LYS A 60 -12.43 1.61 11.77
N TYR A 61 -11.47 1.23 10.93
CA TYR A 61 -11.32 -0.16 10.47
C TYR A 61 -9.93 -0.78 10.69
N LYS A 62 -8.93 -0.03 11.18
CA LYS A 62 -7.58 -0.56 11.42
C LYS A 62 -7.58 -1.81 12.32
N ASP A 63 -8.40 -1.81 13.37
CA ASP A 63 -8.50 -2.92 14.32
C ASP A 63 -9.35 -4.09 13.77
N GLN A 64 -10.00 -3.90 12.61
CA GLN A 64 -10.72 -4.92 11.85
C GLN A 64 -9.89 -5.47 10.67
N GLY A 65 -8.62 -5.06 10.56
CA GLY A 65 -7.69 -5.57 9.54
C GLY A 65 -7.61 -4.74 8.26
N LEU A 66 -8.06 -3.48 8.26
CA LEU A 66 -7.78 -2.56 7.14
C LEU A 66 -6.36 -2.01 7.22
N GLU A 67 -5.66 -1.99 6.08
CA GLU A 67 -4.41 -1.24 5.89
C GLU A 67 -4.52 -0.32 4.68
N ILE A 68 -4.04 0.92 4.79
CA ILE A 68 -3.99 1.88 3.68
C ILE A 68 -2.54 2.06 3.24
N LEU A 69 -2.25 1.72 1.98
CA LEU A 69 -0.93 1.90 1.36
C LEU A 69 -0.98 3.10 0.41
N ALA A 70 -0.44 4.24 0.84
CA ALA A 70 -0.44 5.48 0.08
C ALA A 70 0.89 5.67 -0.67
N PHE A 71 0.82 5.82 -1.99
CA PHE A 71 1.97 6.02 -2.88
C PHE A 71 1.84 7.35 -3.65
N PRO A 72 2.92 8.07 -3.98
CA PRO A 72 2.84 9.20 -4.91
C PRO A 72 2.51 8.77 -6.35
#